data_AF-A0A352Z0U6-F1
#
_entry.id   AF-A0A352Z0U6-F1
#
_cell.length_a   1.000
_cell.length_b   1.000
_cell.length_c   1.000
_cell.angle_alpha   90.00
_cell.angle_beta   90.00
_cell.angle_gamma   90.00
#
_symmetry.space_group_name_H-M   'P 1'
#
loop_
_entity.id
_entity.type
_entity.pdbx_description
1 polymer ?
#
loop_
_entity_poly.entity_id
_entity_poly.type
_entity_poly.pdbx_seq_one_letter_code
_entity_poly.pdbx_strand_id
1 'polypeptide(L)'
;MTDDPIKSSENMLLTAIGRADNTNAIYNKERNIQIDPGHGPIQVEIIEAVFEIETDKSNLRVFSVNPQGFIIGYIPSSYKDGVFSFEIGKEYQSMYYLIQTL
;
A
#
# COMPACT_ATOMS: atom_id res chain seq x y z
N MET A 1 -0.49 5.08 19.08
CA MET A 1 -0.99 5.98 18.03
C MET A 1 -1.26 7.32 18.69
N THR A 2 -0.94 8.43 18.02
CA THR A 2 -1.19 9.79 18.51
C THR A 2 -2.36 10.40 17.74
N ASP A 3 -2.90 11.52 18.24
CA ASP A 3 -3.96 12.30 17.56
C ASP A 3 -3.38 13.35 16.58
N ASP A 4 -2.07 13.29 16.32
CA ASP A 4 -1.40 14.24 15.43
C ASP A 4 -1.86 14.05 13.97
N PRO A 5 -1.93 15.13 13.18
CA PRO A 5 -2.29 15.02 11.77
C PRO A 5 -1.27 14.17 11.00
N ILE A 6 -1.71 13.57 9.88
CA ILE A 6 -0.84 12.79 8.98
C ILE A 6 0.41 13.56 8.56
N LYS A 7 0.28 14.88 8.37
CA LYS A 7 1.38 15.79 8.00
C LYS A 7 2.60 15.64 8.91
N SER A 8 2.37 15.37 10.20
CA SER A 8 3.41 15.21 11.23
C SER A 8 3.72 13.76 11.59
N SER A 9 3.12 12.78 10.89
CA SER A 9 3.31 11.37 11.20
C SER A 9 4.70 10.89 10.79
N GLU A 10 5.35 10.17 11.71
CA GLU A 10 6.65 9.54 11.48
C GLU A 10 6.55 8.13 10.92
N ASN A 11 5.35 7.54 11.00
CA ASN A 11 5.10 6.15 10.64
C ASN A 11 3.69 6.02 10.02
N MET A 12 3.63 5.57 8.78
CA MET A 12 2.38 5.33 8.07
C MET A 12 2.44 3.98 7.34
N LEU A 13 1.30 3.30 7.30
CA LEU A 13 1.09 2.14 6.44
C LEU A 13 0.09 2.55 5.35
N LEU A 14 0.54 2.53 4.11
CA LEU A 14 -0.29 2.72 2.93
C LEU A 14 -0.67 1.35 2.37
N THR A 15 -1.97 1.16 2.12
CA THR A 15 -2.49 -0.02 1.42
C THR A 15 -3.17 0.38 0.12
N ALA A 16 -2.71 -0.17 -1.01
CA ALA A 16 -3.31 0.05 -2.32
C ALA A 16 -3.89 -1.28 -2.83
N ILE A 17 -5.22 -1.36 -2.87
CA ILE A 17 -5.93 -2.61 -3.18
C ILE A 17 -6.94 -2.33 -4.29
N GLY A 18 -6.69 -2.91 -5.47
CA GLY A 18 -7.67 -3.08 -6.54
C GLY A 18 -8.09 -4.53 -6.61
N ARG A 19 -9.38 -4.79 -6.90
CA ARG A 19 -9.97 -6.14 -7.12
C ARG A 19 -9.16 -7.28 -6.47
N ALA A 20 -9.40 -7.49 -5.18
CA ALA A 20 -8.75 -8.55 -4.42
C ALA A 20 -9.72 -9.71 -4.18
N ASP A 21 -9.29 -10.93 -4.49
CA ASP A 21 -10.09 -12.14 -4.23
C ASP A 21 -9.16 -13.33 -3.98
N ASN A 22 -9.67 -14.36 -3.32
CA ASN A 22 -8.93 -15.61 -3.20
C ASN A 22 -8.94 -16.38 -4.52
N THR A 23 -7.93 -17.22 -4.71
CA THR A 23 -7.89 -18.13 -5.85
C THR A 23 -9.10 -19.09 -5.77
N ASN A 24 -9.86 -19.18 -6.88
CA ASN A 24 -11.07 -19.99 -7.01
C ASN A 24 -12.26 -19.60 -6.11
N ALA A 25 -12.33 -18.35 -5.62
CA ALA A 25 -13.52 -17.88 -4.91
C ALA A 25 -14.77 -17.91 -5.82
N ILE A 26 -15.88 -18.43 -5.29
CA ILE A 26 -17.15 -18.58 -6.00
C ILE A 26 -18.19 -17.67 -5.36
N TYR A 27 -18.90 -16.93 -6.20
CA TYR A 27 -20.00 -16.06 -5.79
C TYR A 27 -21.28 -16.46 -6.53
N ASN A 28 -22.43 -16.05 -5.99
CA ASN A 28 -23.68 -16.08 -6.75
C ASN A 28 -23.62 -15.18 -8.00
N LYS A 29 -24.63 -15.28 -8.87
CA LYS A 29 -24.67 -14.55 -10.15
C LYS A 29 -24.56 -13.04 -9.98
N GLU A 30 -25.12 -12.49 -8.91
CA GLU A 30 -25.12 -11.07 -8.58
C GLU A 30 -23.80 -10.61 -7.91
N ARG A 31 -22.87 -11.53 -7.63
CA ARG A 31 -21.59 -11.30 -6.92
C ARG A 31 -21.73 -10.56 -5.58
N ASN A 32 -22.86 -10.73 -4.89
CA ASN A 32 -23.10 -10.11 -3.58
C ASN A 32 -23.12 -11.13 -2.43
N ILE A 33 -23.04 -12.43 -2.73
CA ILE A 33 -22.92 -13.51 -1.74
C ILE A 33 -21.74 -14.39 -2.14
N GLN A 34 -20.78 -14.54 -1.24
CA GLN A 34 -19.68 -15.50 -1.37
C GLN A 34 -20.19 -16.89 -1.00
N ILE A 35 -20.16 -17.81 -1.96
CA ILE A 35 -20.59 -19.21 -1.79
C ILE A 35 -19.42 -20.06 -1.30
N ASP A 36 -18.24 -19.83 -1.89
CA ASP A 36 -16.98 -20.48 -1.53
C ASP A 36 -15.88 -19.43 -1.47
N PRO A 37 -15.16 -19.28 -0.35
CA PRO A 37 -14.05 -18.36 -0.25
C PRO A 37 -12.80 -18.80 -1.03
N GLY A 38 -12.77 -19.98 -1.65
CA GLY A 38 -11.62 -20.48 -2.38
C GLY A 38 -10.43 -20.77 -1.47
N HIS A 39 -9.20 -20.53 -1.95
CA HIS A 39 -7.99 -20.67 -1.14
C HIS A 39 -6.96 -19.59 -1.46
N GLY A 40 -6.04 -19.37 -0.52
CA GLY A 40 -4.87 -18.51 -0.76
C GLY A 40 -3.99 -19.03 -1.92
N PRO A 41 -3.18 -18.16 -2.55
CA PRO A 41 -2.98 -16.76 -2.21
C PRO A 41 -4.12 -15.85 -2.66
N ILE A 42 -4.21 -14.68 -2.04
CA ILE A 42 -5.06 -13.58 -2.51
C ILE A 42 -4.47 -13.09 -3.84
N GLN A 43 -5.29 -13.06 -4.88
CA GLN A 43 -4.99 -12.45 -6.17
C GLN A 43 -5.46 -11.00 -6.11
N VAL A 44 -4.57 -10.07 -6.44
CA VAL A 44 -4.84 -8.64 -6.35
C VAL A 44 -4.40 -7.97 -7.62
N GLU A 45 -5.25 -7.09 -8.12
CA GLU A 45 -4.87 -6.18 -9.17
C GLU A 45 -3.91 -5.13 -8.61
N ILE A 46 -2.73 -5.04 -9.22
CA ILE A 46 -1.74 -4.04 -8.85
C ILE A 46 -2.25 -2.66 -9.27
N ILE A 47 -2.31 -1.77 -8.28
CA ILE A 47 -2.61 -0.35 -8.50
C ILE A 47 -1.30 0.37 -8.79
N GLU A 48 -1.20 0.94 -9.98
CA GLU A 48 -0.16 1.91 -10.33
C GLU A 48 -0.68 3.32 -10.04
N ALA A 49 0.03 4.05 -9.18
CA ALA A 49 -0.36 5.39 -8.80
C ALA A 49 0.84 6.23 -8.36
N VAL A 50 0.70 7.54 -8.51
CA VAL A 50 1.60 8.56 -7.97
C VAL A 50 0.96 9.10 -6.70
N PHE A 51 1.72 9.14 -5.62
CA PHE A 51 1.30 9.72 -4.35
C PHE A 51 2.06 11.00 -4.07
N GLU A 52 1.34 11.98 -3.52
CA GLU A 52 1.89 13.23 -3.01
C GLU A 52 1.29 13.46 -1.62
N ILE A 53 2.16 13.60 -0.62
CA ILE A 53 1.77 13.80 0.77
C ILE A 53 2.35 15.13 1.23
N GLU A 54 1.50 16.07 1.64
CA GLU A 54 1.95 17.25 2.36
C GLU A 54 2.44 16.83 3.76
N THR A 55 3.72 17.08 4.05
CA THR A 55 4.37 16.67 5.31
C THR A 55 5.38 17.70 5.79
N ASP A 56 5.59 17.76 7.10
CA ASP A 56 6.70 18.49 7.71
C ASP A 56 7.96 17.61 7.90
N LYS A 57 7.87 16.31 7.57
CA LYS A 57 8.97 15.35 7.66
C LYS A 57 9.75 15.29 6.35
N SER A 58 11.00 15.72 6.37
CA SER A 58 11.87 15.76 5.19
C SER A 58 12.66 14.48 4.92
N ASN A 59 12.66 13.54 5.87
CA ASN A 59 13.46 12.31 5.87
C ASN A 59 12.62 11.02 5.75
N LEU A 60 11.40 11.11 5.21
CA LEU A 60 10.58 9.93 4.94
C LEU A 60 11.22 9.01 3.89
N ARG A 61 10.94 7.72 4.03
CA ARG A 61 11.32 6.63 3.12
C ARG A 61 10.14 5.70 2.92
N VAL A 62 10.06 5.08 1.76
CA VAL A 62 8.98 4.13 1.42
C VAL A 62 9.56 2.75 1.17
N PHE A 63 8.97 1.74 1.83
CA PHE A 63 9.34 0.34 1.69
C PHE A 63 8.14 -0.46 1.22
N SER A 64 8.33 -1.29 0.21
CA SER A 64 7.35 -2.31 -0.17
C SER A 64 7.46 -3.49 0.80
N VAL A 65 6.32 -3.97 1.30
CA VAL A 65 6.24 -5.01 2.33
C VAL A 65 5.35 -6.14 1.85
N ASN A 66 5.73 -7.40 2.08
CA ASN A 66 4.88 -8.55 1.72
C ASN A 66 3.82 -8.84 2.81
N PRO A 67 2.83 -9.75 2.57
CA PRO A 67 1.81 -10.08 3.56
C PRO A 67 2.34 -10.61 4.90
N GLN A 68 3.58 -11.09 4.95
CA GLN A 68 4.25 -11.56 6.16
C GLN A 68 4.99 -10.45 6.92
N GLY A 69 4.94 -9.20 6.43
CA GLY A 69 5.59 -8.06 7.08
C GLY A 69 7.07 -7.88 6.74
N PHE A 70 7.62 -8.63 5.77
CA PHE A 70 9.01 -8.47 5.35
C PHE A 70 9.14 -7.37 4.31
N ILE A 71 10.16 -6.51 4.46
CA ILE A 71 10.56 -5.54 3.44
C ILE A 71 11.09 -6.31 2.23
N ILE A 72 10.48 -6.07 1.07
CA ILE A 72 10.85 -6.71 -0.20
C ILE A 72 11.40 -5.71 -1.22
N GLY A 73 11.32 -4.41 -0.95
CA GLY A 73 11.81 -3.39 -1.85
C GLY A 73 11.86 -2.00 -1.22
N TYR A 74 12.76 -1.18 -1.73
CA TYR A 74 12.79 0.26 -1.47
C TYR A 74 12.14 0.98 -2.65
N ILE A 75 11.24 1.91 -2.36
CA ILE A 75 10.57 2.72 -3.38
C ILE A 75 11.28 4.08 -3.46
N PRO A 76 11.82 4.47 -4.62
CA PRO A 76 12.35 5.81 -4.83
C PRO A 76 11.31 6.88 -4.51
N SER A 77 11.70 7.85 -3.70
CA SER A 77 10.84 8.95 -3.26
C SER A 77 11.61 10.26 -3.26
N SER A 78 10.90 11.38 -3.41
CA SER A 78 11.46 12.72 -3.34
C SER A 78 10.70 13.58 -2.34
N TYR A 79 11.38 14.57 -1.77
CA TYR A 79 10.75 15.60 -0.94
C TYR A 79 11.14 16.97 -1.51
N LYS A 80 10.14 17.81 -1.76
CA LYS A 80 10.35 19.16 -2.27
C LYS A 80 9.24 20.08 -1.77
N ASP A 81 9.62 21.23 -1.22
CA ASP A 81 8.71 22.32 -0.84
C ASP A 81 7.52 21.89 0.04
N GLY A 82 7.73 20.95 0.97
CA GLY A 82 6.65 20.46 1.87
C GLY A 82 5.89 19.25 1.36
N VAL A 83 6.22 18.73 0.17
CA VAL A 83 5.55 17.61 -0.47
C VAL A 83 6.50 16.42 -0.62
N PHE A 84 6.07 15.27 -0.12
CA PHE A 84 6.73 13.98 -0.28
C PHE A 84 6.04 13.17 -1.38
N SER A 85 6.78 12.77 -2.41
CA SER A 85 6.24 12.12 -3.61
C SER A 85 6.91 10.79 -3.91
N PHE A 86 6.12 9.81 -4.35
CA PHE A 86 6.60 8.48 -4.75
C PHE A 86 5.60 7.77 -5.68
N GLU A 87 6.05 6.72 -6.35
CA GLU A 87 5.23 5.92 -7.26
C GLU A 87 5.14 4.47 -6.78
N ILE A 88 3.95 3.88 -6.88
CA ILE A 88 3.71 2.47 -6.53
C ILE A 88 3.34 1.63 -7.76
N GLY A 89 3.35 0.30 -7.60
CA GLY A 89 2.88 -0.65 -8.61
C GLY A 89 3.86 -1.01 -9.73
N LYS A 90 4.95 -0.24 -9.92
CA LYS A 90 5.95 -0.47 -10.98
C LYS A 90 6.99 -1.54 -10.62
N GLU A 91 7.96 -1.21 -9.77
CA GLU A 91 9.10 -2.10 -9.47
C GLU A 91 8.74 -3.23 -8.51
N TYR A 92 7.86 -2.94 -7.53
CA TYR A 92 7.44 -3.90 -6.51
C TYR A 92 5.92 -3.96 -6.45
N GLN A 93 5.38 -5.03 -7.01
CA GLN A 93 3.97 -5.37 -7.00
C GLN A 93 3.56 -5.83 -5.60
N SER A 94 3.16 -4.88 -4.75
CA SER A 94 2.70 -5.13 -3.39
C SER A 94 1.41 -4.38 -3.08
N MET A 95 0.69 -4.88 -2.09
CA MET A 95 -0.44 -4.17 -1.48
C MET A 95 -0.01 -3.22 -0.37
N TYR A 96 1.13 -3.48 0.26
CA TYR A 96 1.54 -2.81 1.51
C TYR A 96 2.81 -1.99 1.31
N TYR A 97 2.74 -0.72 1.71
CA TYR A 97 3.85 0.22 1.65
C TYR A 97 4.04 0.87 3.02
N LEU A 98 5.19 0.66 3.62
CA LEU A 98 5.57 1.24 4.91
C LEU A 98 6.32 2.56 4.66
N ILE A 99 5.81 3.67 5.21
CA ILE A 99 6.36 5.00 5.05
C ILE A 99 6.84 5.49 6.42
N GLN A 100 8.15 5.71 6.58
CA GLN A 100 8.74 6.02 7.89
C GLN A 100 9.89 7.02 7.81
N THR A 101 10.08 7.79 8.87
CA THR A 101 11.31 8.59 9.07
C THR A 101 12.49 7.70 9.45
N LEU A 102 13.67 7.96 8.89
CA LEU A 102 14.95 7.36 9.29
C LEU A 102 15.86 8.35 10.01
#